data_AF-A0A2S9F922-F1
#
_entry.id   AF-A0A2S9F922-F1
#
_cell.length_a   1.000
_cell.length_b   1.000
_cell.length_c   1.000
_cell.angle_alpha   90.00
_cell.angle_beta   90.00
_cell.angle_gamma   90.00
#
_symmetry.space_group_name_H-M   'P 1'
#
loop_
_entity.id
_entity.type
_entity.pdbx_description
1 polymer ?
#
loop_
_entity_poly.entity_id
_entity_poly.type
_entity_poly.pdbx_seq_one_letter_code
_entity_poly.pdbx_strand_id
1 'polypeptide(L)'
;DKDDAIDWQAYFHLRNRLVVAALHWDGKISGLLASHLKATLKHLLCLEYSTVAIQNKAMDDFLAGPEHIFSILESALPEVRKLRQEYPDAVVLPSATALPTPSDKRWRKKVNIPTNPVAISVRLARGVVHQLTPHDPEHHRRPQINVATQDARWFSLARVDGVTVTTADGRGVVYRQRDREKMWELLRESVKRQTQLARKFNRMRKVYRAALPTLTSTQKWESVLLNSGDG
;
A
#
# COMPACT_ATOMS: atom_id res chain seq x y z
N ASP A 1 -5.75 17.12 4.29
CA ASP A 1 -4.52 16.35 4.04
C ASP A 1 -4.68 15.41 2.88
N LYS A 2 -3.72 15.45 1.96
CA LYS A 2 -3.56 14.45 0.90
C LYS A 2 -3.13 13.13 1.56
N ASP A 3 -3.80 12.02 1.25
CA ASP A 3 -3.53 10.71 1.85
C ASP A 3 -2.33 10.02 1.15
N ASP A 4 -1.12 10.47 1.49
CA ASP A 4 0.17 9.96 1.01
C ASP A 4 0.50 8.54 1.51
N ALA A 5 -0.26 8.05 2.50
CA ALA A 5 -0.08 6.72 3.08
C ALA A 5 -0.63 5.58 2.20
N ILE A 6 -1.45 5.89 1.18
CA ILE A 6 -2.09 4.89 0.31
C ILE A 6 -1.86 5.12 -1.20
N ASP A 7 -1.30 6.26 -1.59
CA ASP A 7 -1.00 6.55 -2.99
C ASP A 7 0.40 6.07 -3.41
N TRP A 8 0.90 6.54 -4.56
CA TRP A 8 2.23 6.17 -5.05
C TRP A 8 3.36 6.52 -4.06
N GLN A 9 3.14 7.47 -3.15
CA GLN A 9 4.12 7.88 -2.14
C GLN A 9 4.39 6.75 -1.14
N ALA A 10 3.43 5.84 -0.91
CA ALA A 10 3.60 4.72 0.02
C ALA A 10 4.80 3.80 -0.35
N TYR A 11 5.11 3.67 -1.64
CA TYR A 11 6.34 3.02 -2.11
C TYR A 11 7.59 3.72 -1.57
N PHE A 12 7.68 5.03 -1.79
CA PHE A 12 8.85 5.83 -1.38
C PHE A 12 8.96 5.91 0.14
N HIS A 13 7.84 6.04 0.86
CA HIS A 13 7.83 6.03 2.32
C HIS A 13 8.45 4.75 2.88
N LEU A 14 8.04 3.57 2.40
CA LEU A 14 8.59 2.32 2.89
C LEU A 14 10.05 2.13 2.47
N ARG A 15 10.35 2.30 1.17
CA ARG A 15 11.71 2.11 0.63
C ARG A 15 12.71 3.03 1.32
N ASN A 16 12.41 4.33 1.40
CA ASN A 16 13.32 5.31 1.99
C ASN A 16 13.43 5.11 3.50
N ARG A 17 12.35 4.72 4.20
CA ARG A 17 12.43 4.34 5.61
C ARG A 17 13.36 3.15 5.84
N LEU A 18 13.34 2.14 4.98
CA LEU A 18 14.26 1.00 5.06
C LEU A 18 15.70 1.42 4.77
N VAL A 19 15.95 2.27 3.76
CA VAL A 19 17.29 2.82 3.45
C VAL A 19 17.84 3.60 4.65
N VAL A 20 17.08 4.56 5.18
CA VAL A 20 17.50 5.37 6.34
C VAL A 20 17.71 4.50 7.58
N ALA A 21 16.83 3.52 7.82
CA ALA A 21 17.03 2.56 8.90
C ALA A 21 18.31 1.74 8.70
N ALA A 22 18.63 1.31 7.48
CA ALA A 22 19.85 0.57 7.21
C ALA A 22 21.12 1.42 7.44
N LEU A 23 21.06 2.71 7.13
CA LEU A 23 22.16 3.65 7.34
C LEU A 23 22.37 3.96 8.82
N HIS A 24 21.30 4.23 9.58
CA HIS A 24 21.41 4.88 10.89
C HIS A 24 20.93 4.04 12.09
N TRP A 25 20.31 2.88 11.88
CA TRP A 25 19.75 2.09 12.99
C TRP A 25 20.60 0.88 13.36
N ASP A 26 21.08 0.85 14.61
CA ASP A 26 21.86 -0.28 15.15
C ASP A 26 21.01 -1.34 15.86
N GLY A 27 19.76 -1.00 16.22
CA GLY A 27 18.85 -1.88 16.96
C GLY A 27 18.19 -2.99 16.12
N LYS A 28 17.30 -3.75 16.77
CA LYS A 28 16.52 -4.82 16.11
C LYS A 28 15.52 -4.23 15.10
N ILE A 29 15.41 -4.85 13.92
CA ILE A 29 14.41 -4.47 12.90
C ILE A 29 12.99 -4.98 13.21
N SER A 30 12.83 -5.86 14.20
CA SER A 30 11.57 -6.55 14.48
C SER A 30 10.39 -5.60 14.71
N GLY A 31 10.60 -4.46 15.36
CA GLY A 31 9.55 -3.45 15.57
C GLY A 31 9.06 -2.83 14.26
N LEU A 32 9.98 -2.54 13.33
CA LEU A 32 9.64 -2.02 12.00
C LEU A 32 8.84 -3.07 11.21
N LEU A 33 9.27 -4.33 11.24
CA LEU A 33 8.56 -5.42 10.56
C LEU A 33 7.16 -5.66 11.14
N ALA A 34 7.01 -5.70 12.47
CA ALA A 34 5.72 -5.85 13.12
C ALA A 34 4.78 -4.66 12.80
N SER A 35 5.31 -3.44 12.80
CA SER A 35 4.57 -2.24 12.40
C SER A 35 4.12 -2.32 10.94
N HIS A 36 4.99 -2.79 10.04
CA HIS A 36 4.66 -2.95 8.62
C HIS A 36 3.62 -4.04 8.41
N LEU A 37 3.75 -5.22 9.03
CA LEU A 37 2.75 -6.30 8.95
C LEU A 37 1.36 -5.82 9.38
N LYS A 38 1.28 -5.05 10.48
CA LYS A 38 0.01 -4.44 10.92
C LYS A 38 -0.57 -3.49 9.88
N ALA A 39 0.27 -2.69 9.22
CA ALA A 39 -0.17 -1.79 8.15
C ALA A 39 -0.63 -2.59 6.91
N THR A 40 0.11 -3.63 6.50
CA THR A 40 -0.28 -4.52 5.41
C THR A 40 -1.66 -5.14 5.64
N LEU A 41 -1.90 -5.71 6.84
CA LEU A 41 -3.20 -6.28 7.18
C LEU A 41 -4.32 -5.23 7.14
N LYS A 42 -4.04 -4.00 7.63
CA LYS A 42 -4.99 -2.89 7.52
C LYS A 42 -5.31 -2.55 6.06
N HIS A 43 -4.30 -2.44 5.20
CA HIS A 43 -4.50 -2.14 3.77
C HIS A 43 -5.34 -3.22 3.09
N LEU A 44 -5.06 -4.50 3.33
CA LEU A 44 -5.85 -5.61 2.79
C LEU A 44 -7.31 -5.57 3.28
N LEU A 45 -7.55 -5.29 4.57
CA LEU A 45 -8.90 -5.13 5.12
C LEU A 45 -9.63 -3.89 4.58
N CYS A 46 -8.88 -2.88 4.14
CA CYS A 46 -9.40 -1.68 3.48
C CYS A 46 -9.50 -1.81 1.96
N LEU A 47 -9.16 -2.98 1.39
CA LEU A 47 -9.14 -3.26 -0.04
C LEU A 47 -8.17 -2.34 -0.83
N GLU A 48 -7.05 -1.96 -0.20
CA GLU A 48 -5.97 -1.13 -0.75
C GLU A 48 -4.87 -2.03 -1.32
N TYR A 49 -5.21 -2.81 -2.34
CA TYR A 49 -4.35 -3.86 -2.90
C TYR A 49 -3.15 -3.28 -3.65
N SER A 50 -3.36 -2.20 -4.41
CA SER A 50 -2.29 -1.47 -5.08
C SER A 50 -1.20 -1.01 -4.10
N THR A 51 -1.60 -0.57 -2.90
CA THR A 51 -0.67 -0.10 -1.84
C THR A 51 0.22 -1.22 -1.34
N VAL A 52 -0.34 -2.43 -1.14
CA VAL A 52 0.45 -3.60 -0.73
C VAL A 52 1.40 -4.04 -1.85
N ALA A 53 0.94 -4.00 -3.11
CA ALA A 53 1.77 -4.37 -4.27
C ALA A 53 2.99 -3.45 -4.41
N ILE A 54 2.80 -2.13 -4.33
CA ILE A 54 3.91 -1.18 -4.40
C ILE A 54 4.79 -1.22 -3.14
N GLN A 55 4.26 -1.53 -1.96
CA GLN A 55 5.07 -1.79 -0.77
C GLN A 55 5.92 -3.05 -0.92
N ASN A 56 5.41 -4.09 -1.58
CA ASN A 56 6.20 -5.27 -1.93
C ASN A 56 7.36 -4.90 -2.88
N LYS A 57 7.11 -4.11 -3.93
CA LYS A 57 8.17 -3.58 -4.80
C LYS A 57 9.18 -2.72 -4.03
N ALA A 58 8.73 -1.90 -3.08
CA ALA A 58 9.61 -1.09 -2.25
C ALA A 58 10.59 -1.93 -1.41
N MET A 59 10.14 -3.07 -0.88
CA MET A 59 11.01 -4.02 -0.18
C MET A 59 12.00 -4.70 -1.13
N ASP A 60 11.57 -5.04 -2.35
CA ASP A 60 12.43 -5.64 -3.37
C ASP A 60 13.54 -4.68 -3.80
N ASP A 61 13.19 -3.43 -4.11
CA ASP A 61 14.15 -2.40 -4.53
C ASP A 61 15.15 -2.06 -3.41
N PHE A 62 14.72 -2.06 -2.14
CA PHE A 62 15.65 -1.94 -1.00
C PHE A 62 16.57 -3.16 -0.89
N LEU A 63 16.05 -4.38 -1.07
CA LEU A 63 16.85 -5.60 -0.98
C LEU A 63 17.84 -5.76 -2.15
N ALA A 64 17.59 -5.08 -3.28
CA ALA A 64 18.49 -5.02 -4.43
C ALA A 64 19.75 -4.16 -4.18
N GLY A 65 19.72 -3.27 -3.20
CA GLY A 65 20.91 -2.55 -2.72
C GLY A 65 21.04 -1.10 -3.24
N PRO A 66 22.07 -0.37 -2.75
CA PRO A 66 22.22 1.06 -2.97
C PRO A 66 22.48 1.46 -4.42
N GLU A 67 23.21 0.65 -5.18
CA GLU A 67 23.45 0.90 -6.61
C GLU A 67 22.14 0.83 -7.41
N HIS A 68 21.29 -0.15 -7.10
CA HIS A 68 19.96 -0.28 -7.70
C HIS A 68 19.10 0.93 -7.38
N ILE A 69 19.04 1.35 -6.11
CA ILE A 69 18.29 2.54 -5.68
C ILE A 69 18.70 3.78 -6.48
N PHE A 70 20.00 3.95 -6.73
CA PHE A 70 20.51 5.06 -7.52
C PHE A 70 20.15 4.93 -9.00
N SER A 71 20.17 3.72 -9.56
CA SER A 71 19.80 3.48 -10.97
C SER A 71 18.32 3.75 -11.29
N ILE A 72 17.44 3.66 -10.30
CA ILE A 72 15.99 3.84 -10.48
C ILE A 72 15.48 5.22 -10.04
N LEU A 73 16.36 6.20 -9.86
CA LEU A 73 15.96 7.54 -9.36
C LEU A 73 14.86 8.18 -10.23
N GLU A 74 14.96 8.03 -11.55
CA GLU A 74 13.99 8.57 -12.49
C GLU A 74 12.87 7.56 -12.83
N SER A 75 13.21 6.28 -12.97
CA SER A 75 12.25 5.26 -13.43
C SER A 75 11.26 4.81 -12.36
N ALA A 76 11.59 4.95 -11.07
CA ALA A 76 10.78 4.40 -9.99
C ALA A 76 9.35 4.95 -9.95
N LEU A 77 9.16 6.26 -10.16
CA LEU A 77 7.82 6.87 -10.12
C LEU A 77 6.93 6.39 -11.28
N PRO A 78 7.38 6.45 -12.56
CA PRO A 78 6.64 5.84 -13.67
C PRO A 78 6.31 4.36 -13.46
N GLU A 79 7.27 3.55 -12.99
CA GLU A 79 7.05 2.13 -12.72
C GLU A 79 6.00 1.89 -11.64
N VAL A 80 6.05 2.64 -10.54
CA VAL A 80 5.06 2.55 -9.46
C VAL A 80 3.67 2.96 -9.96
N ARG A 81 3.58 4.03 -10.76
CA ARG A 81 2.30 4.44 -11.37
C ARG A 81 1.74 3.36 -12.29
N LYS A 82 2.59 2.77 -13.15
CA LYS A 82 2.21 1.67 -14.04
C LYS A 82 1.70 0.46 -13.25
N LEU A 83 2.43 0.02 -12.24
CA LEU A 83 2.01 -1.10 -11.39
C LEU A 83 0.65 -0.82 -10.73
N ARG A 84 0.41 0.41 -10.27
CA ARG A 84 -0.89 0.77 -9.68
C ARG A 84 -2.04 0.73 -10.67
N GLN A 85 -1.83 1.00 -11.95
CA GLN A 85 -2.88 0.96 -12.97
C GLN A 85 -3.47 -0.45 -13.17
N GLU A 86 -2.77 -1.50 -12.75
CA GLU A 86 -3.24 -2.88 -12.78
C GLU A 86 -4.30 -3.17 -11.69
N TYR A 87 -4.55 -2.22 -10.77
CA TYR A 87 -5.41 -2.41 -9.62
C TYR A 87 -6.60 -1.42 -9.61
N PRO A 88 -7.85 -1.89 -9.53
CA PRO A 88 -9.04 -1.03 -9.48
C PRO A 88 -9.03 0.00 -8.33
N ASP A 89 -8.41 -0.33 -7.19
CA ASP A 89 -8.32 0.57 -6.04
C ASP A 89 -7.41 1.80 -6.26
N ALA A 90 -6.70 1.87 -7.40
CA ALA A 90 -5.85 2.99 -7.78
C ALA A 90 -6.28 3.71 -9.07
N VAL A 91 -7.32 3.23 -9.75
CA VAL A 91 -7.87 3.89 -10.94
C VAL A 91 -8.93 4.89 -10.51
N VAL A 92 -8.65 6.18 -10.68
CA VAL A 92 -9.56 7.27 -10.31
C VAL A 92 -10.61 7.45 -11.39
N LEU A 93 -11.87 7.31 -11.01
CA LEU A 93 -13.04 7.66 -11.80
C LEU A 93 -13.50 9.08 -11.44
N PRO A 94 -14.07 9.86 -12.40
CA PRO A 94 -14.51 11.22 -12.14
C PRO A 94 -15.58 11.33 -11.03
N SER A 95 -16.44 10.32 -10.89
CA SER A 95 -17.53 10.30 -9.93
C SER A 95 -18.05 8.89 -9.70
N ALA A 96 -18.68 8.64 -8.55
CA ALA A 96 -19.41 7.40 -8.30
C ALA A 96 -20.59 7.18 -9.27
N THR A 97 -21.09 8.24 -9.91
CA THR A 97 -22.14 8.16 -10.94
C THR A 97 -21.63 7.60 -12.27
N ALA A 98 -20.32 7.45 -12.45
CA ALA A 98 -19.75 6.72 -13.58
C ALA A 98 -19.94 5.20 -13.47
N LEU A 99 -20.41 4.71 -12.31
CA LEU A 99 -20.71 3.31 -12.04
C LEU A 99 -22.22 3.11 -11.79
N PRO A 100 -22.74 1.88 -11.92
CA PRO A 100 -24.12 1.57 -11.55
C PRO A 100 -24.44 1.99 -10.12
N THR A 101 -25.69 2.43 -9.89
CA THR A 101 -26.14 2.84 -8.55
C THR A 101 -25.92 1.72 -7.53
N PRO A 102 -25.42 2.02 -6.30
CA PRO A 102 -25.11 0.99 -5.32
C PRO A 102 -26.25 0.01 -5.04
N SER A 103 -25.93 -1.27 -4.82
CA SER A 103 -26.93 -2.30 -4.54
C SER A 103 -27.51 -2.22 -3.13
N ASP A 104 -26.71 -1.83 -2.14
CA ASP A 104 -27.17 -1.69 -0.76
C ASP A 104 -27.74 -0.29 -0.48
N LYS A 105 -29.07 -0.20 -0.53
CA LYS A 105 -29.82 1.04 -0.22
C LYS A 105 -29.85 1.36 1.28
N ARG A 106 -29.49 0.42 2.17
CA ARG A 106 -29.57 0.56 3.64
C ARG A 106 -28.31 1.22 4.23
N TRP A 107 -27.21 1.29 3.48
CA TRP A 107 -25.92 1.82 3.94
C TRP A 107 -25.90 3.34 4.25
N ARG A 108 -27.04 4.02 4.25
CA ARG A 108 -27.14 5.45 4.61
C ARG A 108 -26.78 5.75 6.07
N LYS A 109 -26.65 4.73 6.94
CA LYS A 109 -26.29 4.91 8.35
C LYS A 109 -24.78 4.85 8.54
N LYS A 110 -24.21 5.93 9.11
CA LYS A 110 -22.79 5.98 9.49
C LYS A 110 -22.45 4.83 10.44
N VAL A 111 -21.38 4.12 10.12
CA VAL A 111 -20.86 3.05 10.96
C VAL A 111 -20.11 3.67 12.15
N ASN A 112 -20.61 3.46 13.37
CA ASN A 112 -19.94 3.95 14.57
C ASN A 112 -18.55 3.33 14.74
N ILE A 113 -17.58 4.18 15.07
CA ILE A 113 -16.20 3.77 15.37
C ILE A 113 -16.23 2.89 16.63
N PRO A 114 -15.75 1.64 16.56
CA PRO A 114 -15.68 0.80 17.76
C PRO A 114 -14.59 1.32 18.70
N THR A 115 -14.98 1.68 19.93
CA THR A 115 -14.06 2.20 20.96
C THR A 115 -13.71 1.19 22.04
N ASN A 116 -14.60 0.23 22.32
CA ASN A 116 -14.36 -0.80 23.35
C ASN A 116 -13.74 -2.09 22.76
N PRO A 117 -12.91 -2.83 23.53
CA PRO A 117 -12.20 -4.01 23.04
C PRO A 117 -13.10 -5.12 22.47
N VAL A 118 -14.28 -5.34 23.06
CA VAL A 118 -15.23 -6.36 22.62
C VAL A 118 -15.77 -6.00 21.23
N ALA A 119 -16.22 -4.77 21.03
CA ALA A 119 -16.73 -4.28 19.75
C ALA A 119 -15.67 -4.30 18.64
N ILE A 120 -14.42 -3.95 18.98
CA ILE A 120 -13.28 -4.05 18.06
C ILE A 120 -13.08 -5.52 17.66
N SER A 121 -13.04 -6.43 18.62
CA SER A 121 -12.80 -7.85 18.38
C SER A 121 -13.90 -8.50 17.55
N VAL A 122 -15.18 -8.19 17.84
CA VAL A 122 -16.33 -8.69 17.06
C VAL A 122 -16.27 -8.19 15.61
N ARG A 123 -15.94 -6.92 15.40
CA ARG A 123 -15.83 -6.36 14.04
C ARG A 123 -14.65 -6.95 13.28
N LEU A 124 -13.52 -7.15 13.95
CA LEU A 124 -12.35 -7.81 13.36
C LEU A 124 -12.68 -9.25 12.97
N ALA A 125 -13.28 -10.03 13.87
CA ALA A 125 -13.67 -11.41 13.59
C ALA A 125 -14.63 -11.50 12.40
N ARG A 126 -15.66 -10.66 12.36
CA ARG A 126 -16.61 -10.60 11.23
C ARG A 126 -15.92 -10.20 9.92
N GLY A 127 -15.02 -9.22 9.96
CA GLY A 127 -14.25 -8.80 8.79
C GLY A 127 -13.36 -9.92 8.28
N VAL A 128 -12.61 -10.58 9.17
CA VAL A 128 -11.76 -11.72 8.82
C VAL A 128 -12.59 -12.85 8.21
N VAL A 129 -13.68 -13.27 8.86
CA VAL A 129 -14.56 -14.33 8.32
C VAL A 129 -15.04 -13.98 6.91
N HIS A 130 -15.47 -12.73 6.67
CA HIS A 130 -15.90 -12.30 5.34
C HIS A 130 -14.75 -12.35 4.31
N GLN A 131 -13.55 -11.93 4.69
CA GLN A 131 -12.37 -11.99 3.81
C GLN A 131 -11.96 -13.42 3.42
N LEU A 132 -12.34 -14.43 4.23
CA LEU A 132 -12.09 -15.84 3.93
C LEU A 132 -13.10 -16.44 2.93
N THR A 133 -14.28 -15.84 2.80
CA THR A 133 -15.32 -16.31 1.87
C THR A 133 -15.04 -15.87 0.42
N PRO A 134 -15.53 -16.58 -0.61
CA PRO A 134 -15.54 -16.08 -1.98
C PRO A 134 -16.26 -14.73 -2.08
N HIS A 135 -15.85 -13.88 -3.01
CA HIS A 135 -16.59 -12.64 -3.32
C HIS A 135 -17.73 -12.93 -4.30
N ASP A 136 -18.78 -12.12 -4.27
CA ASP A 136 -19.79 -12.11 -5.31
C ASP A 136 -19.29 -11.27 -6.50
N PRO A 137 -19.10 -11.85 -7.70
CA PRO A 137 -18.60 -11.13 -8.87
C PRO A 137 -19.49 -9.97 -9.32
N GLU A 138 -20.79 -9.99 -9.01
CA GLU A 138 -21.68 -8.88 -9.35
C GLU A 138 -21.29 -7.60 -8.59
N HIS A 139 -20.67 -7.73 -7.41
CA HIS A 139 -20.17 -6.58 -6.66
C HIS A 139 -18.91 -5.94 -7.25
N HIS A 140 -18.30 -6.53 -8.29
CA HIS A 140 -17.23 -5.90 -9.08
C HIS A 140 -17.77 -5.11 -10.29
N ARG A 141 -19.02 -5.36 -10.67
CA ARG A 141 -19.73 -4.64 -11.74
C ARG A 141 -20.59 -3.51 -11.18
N ARG A 142 -21.24 -3.77 -10.06
CA ARG A 142 -22.11 -2.84 -9.34
C ARG A 142 -21.64 -2.71 -7.89
N PRO A 143 -21.17 -1.54 -7.44
CA PRO A 143 -20.70 -1.39 -6.07
C PRO A 143 -21.83 -1.67 -5.07
N GLN A 144 -21.50 -2.21 -3.92
CA GLN A 144 -22.49 -2.37 -2.85
C GLN A 144 -22.83 -1.04 -2.22
N ILE A 145 -21.79 -0.22 -1.99
CA ILE A 145 -21.87 1.03 -1.24
C ILE A 145 -20.94 2.08 -1.83
N ASN A 146 -21.27 3.34 -1.60
CA ASN A 146 -20.40 4.48 -1.83
C ASN A 146 -19.98 5.06 -0.48
N VAL A 147 -18.69 5.32 -0.29
CA VAL A 147 -18.12 5.72 1.00
C VAL A 147 -17.24 6.96 0.83
N ALA A 148 -17.47 7.97 1.66
CA ALA A 148 -16.59 9.13 1.74
C ALA A 148 -15.25 8.73 2.40
N THR A 149 -14.15 9.39 2.04
CA THR A 149 -12.80 9.08 2.53
C THR A 149 -12.73 9.00 4.06
N GLN A 150 -13.42 9.88 4.78
CA GLN A 150 -13.45 9.92 6.24
C GLN A 150 -14.08 8.67 6.90
N ASP A 151 -14.98 8.01 6.18
CA ASP A 151 -15.73 6.83 6.63
C ASP A 151 -15.13 5.52 6.08
N ALA A 152 -14.12 5.60 5.20
CA ALA A 152 -13.38 4.50 4.62
C ALA A 152 -12.41 3.86 5.64
N ARG A 153 -12.98 3.17 6.63
CA ARG A 153 -12.24 2.51 7.72
C ARG A 153 -12.35 1.00 7.62
N TRP A 154 -11.33 0.27 8.09
CA TRP A 154 -11.22 -1.19 8.01
C TRP A 154 -12.49 -1.91 8.52
N PHE A 155 -13.11 -1.43 9.60
CA PHE A 155 -14.28 -2.07 10.20
C PHE A 155 -15.58 -1.87 9.39
N SER A 156 -15.56 -0.97 8.41
CA SER A 156 -16.63 -0.75 7.44
C SER A 156 -16.34 -1.51 6.14
N LEU A 157 -15.11 -1.36 5.62
CA LEU A 157 -14.71 -1.91 4.32
C LEU A 157 -14.44 -3.42 4.34
N ALA A 158 -14.04 -3.99 5.48
CA ALA A 158 -13.76 -5.42 5.57
C ALA A 158 -15.00 -6.32 5.42
N ARG A 159 -16.20 -5.75 5.20
CA ARG A 159 -17.47 -6.45 5.07
C ARG A 159 -18.14 -6.30 3.70
N VAL A 160 -17.43 -5.75 2.73
CA VAL A 160 -17.95 -5.55 1.38
C VAL A 160 -17.02 -6.18 0.35
N ASP A 161 -17.62 -6.64 -0.74
CA ASP A 161 -17.00 -7.17 -1.93
C ASP A 161 -16.66 -6.08 -2.94
N GLY A 162 -17.44 -4.99 -2.96
CA GLY A 162 -17.22 -3.89 -3.87
C GLY A 162 -17.74 -2.56 -3.34
N VAL A 163 -16.90 -1.53 -3.40
CA VAL A 163 -17.18 -0.22 -2.81
C VAL A 163 -16.47 0.87 -3.58
N THR A 164 -17.20 1.97 -3.83
CA THR A 164 -16.53 3.20 -4.28
C THR A 164 -16.08 4.00 -3.06
N VAL A 165 -14.85 4.50 -3.09
CA VAL A 165 -14.30 5.35 -2.05
C VAL A 165 -13.86 6.66 -2.67
N THR A 166 -14.35 7.79 -2.14
CA THR A 166 -13.91 9.12 -2.57
C THR A 166 -12.40 9.29 -2.34
N THR A 167 -11.70 9.89 -3.29
CA THR A 167 -10.28 10.23 -3.14
C THR A 167 -10.09 11.32 -2.09
N ALA A 168 -8.95 11.34 -1.41
CA ALA A 168 -8.70 12.31 -0.33
C ALA A 168 -8.72 13.78 -0.79
N ASP A 169 -8.43 14.04 -2.06
CA ASP A 169 -8.53 15.37 -2.67
C ASP A 169 -9.96 15.74 -3.13
N GLY A 170 -10.91 14.82 -2.99
CA GLY A 170 -12.31 15.01 -3.37
C GLY A 170 -12.57 15.08 -4.87
N ARG A 171 -11.56 14.82 -5.71
CA ARG A 171 -11.65 14.99 -7.17
C ARG A 171 -12.24 13.80 -7.92
N GLY A 172 -12.45 12.68 -7.23
CA GLY A 172 -13.03 11.49 -7.85
C GLY A 172 -13.28 10.38 -6.84
N VAL A 173 -13.45 9.17 -7.37
CA VAL A 173 -13.61 7.94 -6.58
C VAL A 173 -12.73 6.83 -7.14
N VAL A 174 -12.33 5.90 -6.29
CA VAL A 174 -11.73 4.62 -6.71
C VAL A 174 -12.70 3.48 -6.43
N TYR A 175 -12.70 2.45 -7.27
CA TYR A 175 -13.53 1.27 -7.08
C TYR A 175 -12.69 0.17 -6.42
N ARG A 176 -12.83 0.01 -5.11
CA ARG A 176 -12.15 -1.05 -4.38
C ARG A 176 -12.97 -2.33 -4.44
N GLN A 177 -12.30 -3.43 -4.77
CA GLN A 177 -12.90 -4.72 -5.05
C GLN A 177 -12.19 -5.79 -4.22
N ARG A 178 -12.97 -6.54 -3.44
CA ARG A 178 -12.45 -7.65 -2.66
C ARG A 178 -12.23 -8.83 -3.60
N ASP A 179 -11.03 -9.37 -3.56
CA ASP A 179 -10.68 -10.60 -4.22
C ASP A 179 -9.87 -11.44 -3.23
N ARG A 180 -10.43 -12.59 -2.85
CA ARG A 180 -9.83 -13.48 -1.85
C ARG A 180 -8.47 -14.00 -2.32
N GLU A 181 -8.37 -14.40 -3.58
CA GLU A 181 -7.14 -14.98 -4.13
C GLU A 181 -6.05 -13.92 -4.23
N LYS A 182 -6.40 -12.73 -4.75
CA LYS A 182 -5.48 -11.58 -4.81
C LYS A 182 -5.03 -11.14 -3.43
N MET A 183 -5.93 -11.10 -2.44
CA MET A 183 -5.61 -10.75 -1.05
C MET A 183 -4.58 -11.72 -0.46
N TRP A 184 -4.79 -13.02 -0.63
CA TRP A 184 -3.86 -14.05 -0.14
C TRP A 184 -2.52 -14.06 -0.89
N GLU A 185 -2.54 -13.83 -2.19
CA GLU A 185 -1.35 -13.65 -3.01
C GLU A 185 -0.49 -12.49 -2.47
N LEU A 186 -1.09 -11.31 -2.33
CA LEU A 186 -0.41 -10.11 -1.82
C LEU A 186 0.10 -10.28 -0.39
N LEU A 187 -0.69 -10.91 0.48
CA LEU A 187 -0.27 -11.20 1.85
C LEU A 187 0.92 -12.16 1.90
N ARG A 188 0.87 -13.25 1.13
CA ARG A 188 1.98 -14.22 1.04
C ARG A 188 3.25 -13.56 0.54
N GLU A 189 3.15 -12.78 -0.54
CA GLU A 189 4.30 -12.07 -1.11
C GLU A 189 4.86 -10.99 -0.17
N SER A 190 4.01 -10.34 0.63
CA SER A 190 4.46 -9.40 1.66
C SER A 190 5.17 -10.11 2.82
N VAL A 191 4.61 -11.19 3.36
CA VAL A 191 5.23 -11.97 4.44
C VAL A 191 6.57 -12.57 4.01
N LYS A 192 6.65 -13.06 2.77
CA LYS A 192 7.90 -13.55 2.16
C LYS A 192 8.99 -12.47 2.17
N ARG A 193 8.68 -11.26 1.71
CA ARG A 193 9.62 -10.12 1.70
C ARG A 193 9.98 -9.66 3.09
N GLN A 194 9.02 -9.59 4.03
CA GLN A 194 9.30 -9.28 5.43
C GLN A 194 10.24 -10.31 6.07
N THR A 195 10.09 -11.59 5.74
CA THR A 195 10.99 -12.66 6.18
C THR A 195 12.39 -12.49 5.57
N GLN A 196 12.47 -12.14 4.28
CA GLN A 196 13.76 -11.84 3.64
C GLN A 196 14.44 -10.62 4.26
N LEU A 197 13.69 -9.55 4.56
CA LEU A 197 14.19 -8.39 5.30
C LEU A 197 14.73 -8.79 6.66
N ALA A 198 13.97 -9.54 7.46
CA ALA A 198 14.41 -10.01 8.78
C ALA A 198 15.77 -10.73 8.72
N ARG A 199 15.96 -11.58 7.70
CA ARG A 199 17.20 -12.34 7.50
C ARG A 199 18.35 -11.49 6.95
N LYS A 200 18.08 -10.62 6.00
CA LYS A 200 19.11 -9.88 5.23
C LYS A 200 19.43 -8.50 5.79
N PHE A 201 18.66 -7.96 6.74
CA PHE A 201 18.80 -6.57 7.17
C PHE A 201 20.19 -6.24 7.69
N ASN A 202 20.82 -7.13 8.47
CA ASN A 202 22.19 -6.93 8.96
C ASN A 202 23.21 -6.79 7.82
N ARG A 203 23.03 -7.55 6.73
CA ARG A 203 23.83 -7.41 5.52
C ARG A 203 23.52 -6.08 4.83
N MET A 204 22.24 -5.72 4.70
CA MET A 204 21.84 -4.46 4.09
C MET A 204 22.42 -3.25 4.83
N ARG A 205 22.48 -3.27 6.17
CA ARG A 205 23.18 -2.22 6.94
C ARG A 205 24.63 -2.04 6.49
N LYS A 206 25.38 -3.14 6.37
CA LYS A 206 26.79 -3.09 5.93
C LYS A 206 26.89 -2.54 4.51
N VAL A 207 26.07 -3.05 3.59
CA VAL A 207 26.09 -2.64 2.17
C VAL A 207 25.74 -1.17 2.02
N TYR A 208 24.64 -0.70 2.62
CA TYR A 208 24.22 0.70 2.54
C TYR A 208 25.21 1.66 3.23
N ARG A 209 25.77 1.30 4.39
CA ARG A 209 26.78 2.12 5.07
C ARG A 209 28.09 2.21 4.28
N ALA A 210 28.52 1.11 3.66
CA ALA A 210 29.71 1.11 2.81
C ALA A 210 29.51 1.97 1.55
N ALA A 211 28.31 1.99 0.99
CA ALA A 211 27.97 2.81 -0.17
C ALA A 211 27.73 4.30 0.17
N LEU A 212 27.60 4.66 1.46
CA LEU A 212 27.24 6.02 1.87
C LEU A 212 28.15 7.11 1.27
N PRO A 213 29.50 6.99 1.30
CA PRO A 213 30.37 8.01 0.71
C PRO A 213 30.12 8.22 -0.79
N THR A 214 29.84 7.15 -1.53
CA THR A 214 29.51 7.21 -2.96
C THR A 214 28.14 7.84 -3.19
N LEU A 215 27.12 7.42 -2.42
CA LEU A 215 25.74 7.92 -2.53
C LEU A 215 25.62 9.41 -2.22
N THR A 216 26.52 9.96 -1.41
CA THR A 216 26.55 11.39 -1.05
C THR A 216 27.62 12.19 -1.80
N SER A 217 28.37 11.57 -2.72
CA SER A 217 29.43 12.26 -3.45
C SER A 217 28.87 13.12 -4.58
N THR A 218 29.43 14.32 -4.75
CA THR A 218 29.08 15.22 -5.87
C THR A 218 29.25 14.53 -7.22
N GLN A 219 30.37 13.84 -7.41
CA GLN A 219 30.69 13.14 -8.66
C GLN A 219 29.62 12.10 -9.04
N LYS A 220 29.07 11.38 -8.06
CA LYS A 220 27.99 10.41 -8.33
C LYS A 220 26.70 11.13 -8.70
N TRP A 221 26.34 12.22 -8.03
CA TRP A 221 25.15 13.01 -8.35
C TRP A 221 25.23 13.72 -9.70
N GLU A 222 26.40 14.20 -10.10
CA GLU A 222 26.64 14.77 -11.44
C GLU A 222 26.28 13.78 -12.55
N SER A 223 26.58 12.48 -12.36
CA SER A 223 26.24 11.44 -13.34
C SER A 223 24.73 11.25 -13.58
N VAL A 224 23.88 11.77 -12.69
CA VAL A 224 22.43 11.80 -12.87
C VAL A 224 22.01 13.19 -13.32
N LEU A 225 22.37 14.23 -12.58
CA LEU A 225 21.88 15.58 -12.83
C LEU A 225 22.30 16.15 -14.19
N LEU A 226 23.48 15.78 -14.71
CA LEU A 226 23.98 16.28 -15.98
C LEU A 226 23.60 15.38 -17.17
N ASN A 227 23.54 14.05 -16.98
CA ASN A 227 23.16 13.13 -18.06
C ASN A 227 21.65 13.17 -18.37
N SER A 228 20.81 13.63 -17.44
CA SER A 228 19.38 13.83 -17.65
C SER A 228 19.05 15.12 -18.44
N GLY A 229 20.05 15.91 -18.83
CA GLY A 229 19.89 17.17 -19.57
C GLY A 229 19.95 17.05 -21.09
N ASP A 230 20.35 15.90 -21.64
CA ASP A 230 20.57 15.69 -23.09
C ASP A 230 19.45 14.86 -23.78
N GLY A 231 18.23 14.83 -23.21
CA GLY A 231 17.08 14.06 -23.73
C GLY A 231 15.85 14.91 -24.03
#